data_AF-A0AA89B9W8-F1
#
_entry.id   AF-A0AA89B9W8-F1
#
_cell.length_a   1.000
_cell.length_b   1.000
_cell.length_c   1.000
_cell.angle_alpha   90.00
_cell.angle_beta   90.00
_cell.angle_gamma   90.00
#
_symmetry.space_group_name_H-M   'P 1'
#
loop_
_entity.id
_entity.type
_entity.pdbx_description
1 polymer ?
#
loop_
_entity_poly.entity_id
_entity_poly.type
_entity_poly.pdbx_seq_one_letter_code
_entity_poly.pdbx_strand_id
1 'polypeptide(L)'
;MNTDGELTGTETDKDKNCDTFTAQSRNATALFLFLSPLITFKRIVKNKSTEQFSGIPYVMTMLNCLLSAWYGLPFVSPHNLLVSTINGTGAVIEFIYVVVFIIFATKKEKGKILGLLTFILAVFSAVAFISIFALHDKKRKLFCGLAATIFSIIMYGSPLSVMRMVIKTKSVEFMPFFLSLFVFLCGTSWFIFGLLGKDPFVYIPNGFGSGLGAMQLILYAIYRKNKGEIKKPTGTSEGSLEMGLGNDKAHQGKP
;
A
#
# COMPACT_ATOMS: atom_id res chain seq x y z
N MET A 1 -12.98 -37.41 45.90
CA MET A 1 -11.75 -36.59 45.82
C MET A 1 -11.14 -36.88 44.45
N ASN A 2 -11.49 -36.06 43.45
CA ASN A 2 -10.87 -36.00 42.12
C ASN A 2 -11.60 -34.91 41.33
N THR A 3 -11.10 -33.68 41.39
CA THR A 3 -11.58 -32.55 40.58
C THR A 3 -10.39 -31.64 40.26
N ASP A 4 -9.35 -32.13 39.61
CA ASP A 4 -8.19 -31.29 39.18
C ASP A 4 -7.62 -31.70 37.80
N GLY A 5 -8.41 -32.36 36.95
CA GLY A 5 -7.93 -32.94 35.69
C GLY A 5 -8.39 -32.27 34.39
N GLU A 6 -9.37 -31.35 34.43
CA GLU A 6 -10.10 -30.95 33.20
C GLU A 6 -9.93 -29.47 32.80
N LEU A 7 -9.12 -28.70 33.54
CA LEU A 7 -8.93 -27.26 33.31
C LEU A 7 -7.64 -26.90 32.54
N THR A 8 -6.70 -27.81 32.37
CA THR A 8 -5.41 -27.53 31.70
C THR A 8 -5.39 -27.83 30.19
N GLY A 9 -6.32 -28.65 29.70
CA GLY A 9 -6.41 -29.05 28.29
C GLY A 9 -7.17 -28.08 27.38
N THR A 10 -8.00 -27.20 27.94
CA THR A 10 -8.85 -26.27 27.16
C THR A 10 -8.22 -24.89 26.94
N GLU A 11 -7.30 -24.48 27.83
CA GLU A 11 -6.58 -23.20 27.72
C GLU A 11 -5.47 -23.29 26.65
N THR A 12 -4.72 -24.40 26.62
CA THR A 12 -3.64 -24.64 25.66
C THR A 12 -4.10 -24.88 24.21
N ASP A 13 -5.35 -25.30 24.00
CA ASP A 13 -5.94 -25.49 22.67
C ASP A 13 -6.56 -24.20 22.11
N LYS A 14 -7.14 -23.36 23.00
CA LYS A 14 -7.61 -22.02 22.63
C LYS A 14 -6.48 -21.10 22.19
N ASP A 15 -5.32 -21.16 22.85
CA ASP A 15 -4.16 -20.33 22.52
C ASP A 15 -3.56 -20.74 21.15
N LYS A 16 -3.43 -22.04 20.88
CA LYS A 16 -2.98 -22.55 19.57
C LYS A 16 -3.94 -22.19 18.45
N ASN A 17 -5.25 -22.25 18.71
CA ASN A 17 -6.26 -21.90 17.71
C ASN A 17 -6.33 -20.38 17.48
N CYS A 18 -6.07 -19.56 18.51
CA CYS A 18 -5.95 -18.10 18.42
C CYS A 18 -4.69 -17.68 17.63
N ASP A 19 -3.57 -18.36 17.84
CA ASP A 19 -2.32 -18.15 17.10
C ASP A 19 -2.44 -18.56 15.63
N THR A 20 -3.17 -19.63 15.35
CA THR A 20 -3.42 -20.11 13.99
C THR A 20 -4.44 -19.22 13.26
N PHE A 21 -5.49 -18.74 13.95
CA PHE A 21 -6.50 -17.84 13.39
C PHE A 21 -5.95 -16.43 13.13
N THR A 22 -5.08 -15.93 14.01
CA THR A 22 -4.33 -14.68 13.76
C THR A 22 -3.26 -14.85 12.68
N ALA A 23 -2.69 -16.04 12.48
CA ALA A 23 -1.82 -16.32 11.33
C ALA A 23 -2.61 -16.40 10.01
N GLN A 24 -3.82 -16.97 10.01
CA GLN A 24 -4.69 -17.06 8.84
C GLN A 24 -5.19 -15.68 8.38
N SER A 25 -5.59 -14.81 9.33
CA SER A 25 -6.09 -13.46 9.03
C SER A 25 -4.99 -12.49 8.57
N ARG A 26 -3.75 -12.66 9.06
CA ARG A 26 -2.57 -11.92 8.57
C ARG A 26 -2.23 -12.26 7.12
N ASN A 27 -2.27 -13.55 6.75
CA ASN A 27 -1.97 -13.98 5.38
C ASN A 27 -3.03 -13.53 4.37
N ALA A 28 -4.32 -13.63 4.73
CA ALA A 28 -5.42 -13.21 3.85
C ALA A 28 -5.40 -11.71 3.54
N THR A 29 -5.08 -10.88 4.55
CA THR A 29 -5.02 -9.42 4.38
C THR A 29 -3.83 -8.99 3.51
N ALA A 30 -2.67 -9.62 3.69
CA ALA A 30 -1.49 -9.39 2.84
C ALA A 30 -1.73 -9.83 1.39
N LEU A 31 -2.36 -10.99 1.17
CA LEU A 31 -2.77 -11.46 -0.16
C LEU A 31 -3.74 -10.49 -0.83
N PHE A 32 -4.74 -9.96 -0.10
CA PHE A 32 -5.68 -8.99 -0.66
C PHE A 32 -5.00 -7.68 -1.09
N LEU A 33 -3.98 -7.25 -0.35
CA LEU A 33 -3.15 -6.10 -0.71
C LEU A 33 -2.28 -6.37 -1.95
N PHE A 34 -1.71 -7.58 -2.07
CA PHE A 34 -0.98 -7.99 -3.27
C PHE A 34 -1.90 -8.22 -4.48
N LEU A 35 -3.18 -8.50 -4.27
CA LEU A 35 -4.19 -8.65 -5.31
C LEU A 35 -4.85 -7.31 -5.69
N SER A 36 -4.61 -6.22 -4.95
CA SER A 36 -5.15 -4.89 -5.28
C SER A 36 -4.80 -4.44 -6.71
N PRO A 37 -3.57 -4.67 -7.23
CA PRO A 37 -3.23 -4.34 -8.60
C PRO A 37 -3.91 -5.23 -9.65
N LEU A 38 -4.56 -6.34 -9.29
CA LEU A 38 -5.17 -7.25 -10.28
C LEU A 38 -6.17 -6.54 -11.19
N ILE A 39 -6.94 -5.60 -10.67
CA ILE A 39 -7.92 -4.84 -11.48
C ILE A 39 -7.18 -4.01 -12.53
N THR A 40 -6.10 -3.34 -12.13
CA THR A 40 -5.21 -2.59 -13.03
C THR A 40 -4.58 -3.50 -14.07
N PHE A 41 -4.01 -4.64 -13.67
CA PHE A 41 -3.38 -5.57 -14.60
C PHE A 41 -4.35 -6.28 -15.54
N LYS A 42 -5.56 -6.62 -15.07
CA LYS A 42 -6.64 -7.10 -15.95
C LYS A 42 -6.98 -6.07 -17.03
N ARG A 43 -7.02 -4.78 -16.69
CA ARG A 43 -7.22 -3.69 -17.65
C ARG A 43 -6.07 -3.59 -18.64
N ILE A 44 -4.82 -3.67 -18.18
CA ILE A 44 -3.62 -3.64 -19.03
C ILE A 44 -3.65 -4.80 -20.05
N VAL A 45 -3.95 -6.02 -19.59
CA VAL A 45 -4.03 -7.20 -20.46
C VAL A 45 -5.17 -7.07 -21.47
N LYS A 46 -6.35 -6.63 -21.01
CA LYS A 46 -7.53 -6.43 -21.87
C LYS A 46 -7.29 -5.37 -22.95
N ASN A 47 -6.67 -4.25 -22.57
CA ASN A 47 -6.45 -3.11 -23.45
C ASN A 47 -5.12 -3.19 -24.21
N LYS A 48 -4.30 -4.22 -23.93
CA LYS A 48 -2.95 -4.44 -24.48
C LYS A 48 -2.05 -3.21 -24.38
N SER A 49 -2.23 -2.40 -23.34
CA SER A 49 -1.54 -1.13 -23.14
C SER A 49 -1.43 -0.82 -21.65
N THR A 50 -0.30 -0.25 -21.23
CA THR A 50 -0.10 0.27 -19.87
C THR A 50 -0.82 1.59 -19.62
N GLU A 51 -1.43 2.20 -20.64
CA GLU A 51 -2.13 3.47 -20.56
C GLU A 51 -1.27 4.57 -19.88
N GLN A 52 -1.72 5.08 -18.73
CA GLN A 52 -1.01 6.07 -17.90
C GLN A 52 -0.45 5.45 -16.60
N PHE A 53 -0.51 4.12 -16.45
CA PHE A 53 -0.02 3.45 -15.26
C PHE A 53 1.52 3.42 -15.26
N SER A 54 2.11 3.73 -14.10
CA SER A 54 3.56 3.67 -13.92
C SER A 54 3.98 2.29 -13.43
N GLY A 55 5.03 1.73 -14.04
CA GLY A 55 5.64 0.47 -13.60
C GLY A 55 6.57 0.59 -12.38
N ILE A 56 6.95 1.83 -12.02
CA ILE A 56 7.95 2.11 -10.96
C ILE A 56 7.53 1.54 -9.60
N PRO A 57 6.27 1.71 -9.13
CA PRO A 57 5.86 1.18 -7.84
C PRO A 57 6.09 -0.33 -7.70
N TYR A 58 5.78 -1.12 -8.75
CA TYR A 58 5.95 -2.58 -8.71
C TYR A 58 7.41 -2.99 -8.57
N VAL A 59 8.30 -2.34 -9.33
CA VAL A 59 9.75 -2.60 -9.24
C VAL A 59 10.32 -2.22 -7.88
N MET A 60 9.88 -1.08 -7.31
CA MET A 60 10.32 -0.64 -5.98
C MET A 60 9.79 -1.55 -4.86
N THR A 61 8.52 -1.96 -4.94
CA THR A 61 7.94 -2.95 -4.02
C THR A 61 8.67 -4.27 -4.10
N MET A 62 9.04 -4.72 -5.31
CA MET A 62 9.83 -5.94 -5.50
C MET A 62 11.18 -5.86 -4.78
N LEU A 63 11.92 -4.74 -4.88
CA LEU A 63 13.17 -4.55 -4.14
C LEU A 63 12.95 -4.65 -2.63
N ASN A 64 11.92 -3.98 -2.12
CA ASN A 64 11.62 -4.01 -0.69
C ASN A 64 11.25 -5.42 -0.21
N CYS A 65 10.47 -6.17 -0.99
CA CYS A 65 10.17 -7.56 -0.72
C CYS A 65 11.43 -8.43 -0.75
N LEU A 66 12.32 -8.26 -1.73
CA LEU A 66 13.58 -9.01 -1.79
C LEU A 66 14.48 -8.74 -0.58
N LEU A 67 14.69 -7.48 -0.21
CA LEU A 67 15.49 -7.09 0.96
C LEU A 67 14.88 -7.60 2.27
N SER A 68 13.58 -7.46 2.43
CA SER A 68 12.85 -7.95 3.63
C SER A 68 12.86 -9.48 3.70
N ALA A 69 12.73 -10.15 2.56
CA ALA A 69 12.80 -11.60 2.49
C ALA A 69 14.19 -12.10 2.91
N TRP A 70 15.24 -11.47 2.37
CA TRP A 70 16.63 -11.78 2.71
C TRP A 70 16.93 -11.55 4.19
N TYR A 71 16.43 -10.44 4.74
CA TYR A 71 16.54 -10.16 6.17
C TYR A 71 15.91 -11.25 7.03
N GLY A 72 14.76 -11.78 6.62
CA GLY A 72 14.02 -12.80 7.36
C GLY A 72 14.62 -14.21 7.29
N LEU A 73 15.64 -14.46 6.45
CA LEU A 73 16.22 -15.79 6.31
C LEU A 73 16.90 -16.24 7.62
N PRO A 74 16.83 -17.54 8.00
CA PRO A 74 17.31 -18.00 9.31
C PRO A 74 18.79 -17.70 9.58
N PHE A 75 19.63 -17.68 8.55
CA PHE A 75 21.04 -17.34 8.70
C PHE A 75 21.28 -15.84 8.91
N VAL A 76 20.35 -14.95 8.53
CA VAL A 76 20.42 -13.50 8.79
C VAL A 76 19.71 -13.15 10.10
N SER A 77 18.49 -13.64 10.27
CA SER A 77 17.62 -13.32 11.41
C SER A 77 16.81 -14.56 11.83
N PRO A 78 17.29 -15.37 12.79
CA PRO A 78 16.77 -16.72 13.09
C PRO A 78 15.26 -16.81 13.40
N HIS A 79 14.68 -15.77 14.00
CA HIS A 79 13.28 -15.78 14.45
C HIS A 79 12.31 -15.07 13.48
N ASN A 80 12.76 -14.68 12.29
CA ASN A 80 11.98 -13.88 11.34
C ASN A 80 11.60 -14.63 10.06
N LEU A 81 11.52 -15.96 10.11
CA LEU A 81 11.17 -16.79 8.95
C LEU A 81 9.83 -16.38 8.31
N LEU A 82 8.86 -15.95 9.12
CA LEU A 82 7.56 -15.48 8.65
C LEU A 82 7.68 -14.18 7.80
N VAL A 83 8.64 -13.31 8.11
CA VAL A 83 9.00 -12.16 7.26
C VAL A 83 9.52 -12.65 5.91
N SER A 84 10.36 -13.69 5.92
CA SER A 84 10.93 -14.27 4.70
C SER A 84 9.86 -14.86 3.78
N THR A 85 8.92 -15.64 4.31
CA THR A 85 7.93 -16.35 3.49
C THR A 85 6.93 -15.40 2.84
N ILE A 86 6.43 -14.42 3.60
CA ILE A 86 5.44 -13.45 3.08
C ILE A 86 6.10 -12.52 2.06
N ASN A 87 7.28 -11.96 2.36
CA ASN A 87 7.96 -11.08 1.43
C ASN A 87 8.52 -11.82 0.22
N GLY A 88 8.95 -13.08 0.38
CA GLY A 88 9.34 -13.94 -0.74
C GLY A 88 8.17 -14.17 -1.70
N THR A 89 6.99 -14.47 -1.17
CA THR A 89 5.76 -14.59 -1.96
C THR A 89 5.41 -13.27 -2.65
N GLY A 90 5.51 -12.15 -1.93
CA GLY A 90 5.31 -10.81 -2.47
C GLY A 90 6.26 -10.50 -3.63
N ALA A 91 7.55 -10.84 -3.51
CA ALA A 91 8.53 -10.65 -4.57
C ALA A 91 8.17 -11.43 -5.85
N VAL A 92 7.66 -12.66 -5.72
CA VAL A 92 7.19 -13.45 -6.87
C VAL A 92 5.97 -12.80 -7.53
N ILE A 93 5.00 -12.32 -6.75
CA ILE A 93 3.81 -11.63 -7.27
C ILE A 93 4.22 -10.33 -7.99
N GLU A 94 5.07 -9.51 -7.38
CA GLU A 94 5.57 -8.28 -7.99
C GLU A 94 6.38 -8.55 -9.24
N PHE A 95 7.16 -9.62 -9.28
CA PHE A 95 7.87 -10.05 -10.49
C PHE A 95 6.89 -10.35 -11.63
N ILE A 96 5.80 -11.06 -11.38
CA ILE A 96 4.74 -11.32 -12.37
C ILE A 96 4.16 -10.00 -12.87
N TYR A 97 3.83 -9.06 -11.99
CA TYR A 97 3.33 -7.74 -12.36
C TYR A 97 4.33 -6.95 -13.22
N VAL A 98 5.61 -6.95 -12.88
CA VAL A 98 6.66 -6.30 -13.68
C VAL A 98 6.77 -6.94 -15.07
N VAL A 99 6.72 -8.27 -15.17
CA VAL A 99 6.75 -8.97 -16.46
C VAL A 99 5.56 -8.59 -17.33
N VAL A 100 4.35 -8.63 -16.78
CA VAL A 100 3.13 -8.23 -17.51
C VAL A 100 3.23 -6.76 -17.95
N PHE A 101 3.73 -5.87 -17.08
CA PHE A 101 3.92 -4.46 -17.43
C PHE A 101 4.90 -4.30 -18.61
N ILE A 102 6.06 -4.99 -18.57
CA ILE A 102 7.06 -4.94 -19.65
C ILE A 102 6.51 -5.51 -20.96
N ILE A 103 5.62 -6.51 -20.94
CA ILE A 103 5.00 -7.06 -22.16
C ILE A 103 4.17 -5.98 -22.87
N PHE A 104 3.34 -5.23 -22.14
CA PHE A 104 2.37 -4.29 -22.70
C PHE A 104 2.82 -2.82 -22.75
N ALA A 105 3.95 -2.47 -22.13
CA ALA A 105 4.46 -1.10 -22.10
C ALA A 105 4.94 -0.59 -23.47
N THR A 106 5.04 0.74 -23.63
CA THR A 106 5.68 1.35 -24.81
C THR A 106 7.21 1.12 -24.79
N LYS A 107 7.88 1.15 -25.95
CA LYS A 107 9.35 0.92 -26.02
C LYS A 107 10.16 1.81 -25.05
N LYS A 108 9.77 3.08 -24.93
CA LYS A 108 10.39 4.04 -24.00
C LYS A 108 10.19 3.63 -22.55
N GLU A 109 8.98 3.25 -22.17
CA GLU A 109 8.69 2.80 -20.80
C GLU A 109 9.33 1.46 -20.47
N LYS A 110 9.34 0.51 -21.42
CA LYS A 110 10.05 -0.76 -21.28
C LYS A 110 11.51 -0.53 -20.91
N GLY A 111 12.22 0.30 -21.67
CA GLY A 111 13.63 0.63 -21.40
C GLY A 111 13.84 1.22 -20.00
N LYS A 112 12.97 2.15 -19.58
CA LYS A 112 13.00 2.73 -18.22
C LYS A 112 12.81 1.67 -17.13
N ILE A 113 11.81 0.79 -17.27
CA ILE A 113 11.49 -0.23 -16.29
C ILE A 113 12.54 -1.35 -16.27
N LEU A 114 13.07 -1.77 -17.43
CA LEU A 114 14.18 -2.72 -17.54
C LEU A 114 15.47 -2.17 -16.90
N GLY A 115 15.79 -0.90 -17.15
CA GLY A 115 16.92 -0.22 -16.50
C GLY A 115 16.76 -0.19 -14.98
N LEU A 116 15.58 0.19 -14.49
CA LEU A 116 15.27 0.20 -13.06
C LEU A 116 15.32 -1.22 -12.45
N LEU A 117 14.76 -2.21 -13.13
CA LEU A 117 14.81 -3.62 -12.73
C LEU A 117 16.25 -4.15 -12.65
N THR A 118 17.10 -3.79 -13.60
CA THR A 118 18.53 -4.15 -13.56
C THR A 118 19.22 -3.50 -12.37
N PHE A 119 18.96 -2.21 -12.14
CA PHE A 119 19.52 -1.47 -11.02
C PHE A 119 19.13 -2.08 -9.66
N ILE A 120 17.84 -2.34 -9.42
CA ILE A 120 17.41 -2.88 -8.12
C ILE A 120 17.89 -4.32 -7.90
N LEU A 121 17.99 -5.14 -8.94
CA LEU A 121 18.59 -6.48 -8.85
C LEU A 121 20.08 -6.41 -8.54
N ALA A 122 20.81 -5.42 -9.10
CA ALA A 122 22.19 -5.18 -8.75
C ALA A 122 22.36 -4.75 -7.28
N VAL A 123 21.50 -3.84 -6.78
CA VAL A 123 21.45 -3.44 -5.37
C VAL A 123 21.20 -4.65 -4.46
N PHE A 124 20.18 -5.45 -4.76
CA PHE A 124 19.86 -6.65 -3.99
C PHE A 124 21.03 -7.64 -3.98
N SER A 125 21.62 -7.90 -5.15
CA SER A 125 22.76 -8.82 -5.30
C SER A 125 23.98 -8.34 -4.51
N ALA A 126 24.26 -7.03 -4.53
CA ALA A 126 25.34 -6.45 -3.74
C ALA A 126 25.10 -6.61 -2.23
N VAL A 127 23.88 -6.33 -1.75
CA VAL A 127 23.51 -6.54 -0.34
C VAL A 127 23.66 -8.01 0.06
N ALA A 128 23.16 -8.93 -0.76
CA ALA A 128 23.25 -10.37 -0.53
C ALA A 128 24.71 -10.86 -0.51
N PHE A 129 25.52 -10.42 -1.46
CA PHE A 129 26.94 -10.77 -1.56
C PHE A 129 27.73 -10.27 -0.35
N ILE A 130 27.62 -8.98 0.00
CA ILE A 130 28.30 -8.39 1.17
C ILE A 130 27.84 -9.08 2.45
N SER A 131 26.53 -9.36 2.58
CA SER A 131 25.94 -10.06 3.72
C SER A 131 26.55 -11.44 3.95
N ILE A 132 26.76 -12.24 2.89
CA ILE A 132 27.29 -13.60 3.00
C ILE A 132 28.81 -13.61 3.19
N PHE A 133 29.54 -12.84 2.38
CA PHE A 133 30.99 -12.98 2.25
C PHE A 133 31.80 -12.03 3.13
N ALA A 134 31.23 -10.88 3.51
CA ALA A 134 31.96 -9.86 4.28
C ALA A 134 31.49 -9.72 5.73
N LEU A 135 30.29 -10.22 6.07
CA LEU A 135 29.66 -10.00 7.37
C LEU A 135 29.23 -11.30 8.04
N HIS A 136 29.44 -11.37 9.35
CA HIS A 136 29.06 -12.50 10.19
C HIS A 136 28.13 -12.07 11.33
N ASP A 137 27.27 -13.00 11.76
CA ASP A 137 26.39 -12.92 12.92
C ASP A 137 25.66 -11.58 13.05
N LYS A 138 25.92 -10.85 14.14
CA LYS A 138 25.24 -9.59 14.49
C LYS A 138 25.45 -8.51 13.42
N LYS A 139 26.64 -8.42 12.83
CA LYS A 139 26.93 -7.40 11.80
C LYS A 139 26.10 -7.65 10.54
N ARG A 140 25.94 -8.92 10.15
CA ARG A 140 25.08 -9.34 9.03
C ARG A 140 23.63 -8.95 9.28
N LYS A 141 23.11 -9.27 10.48
CA LYS A 141 21.74 -8.90 10.88
C LYS A 141 21.53 -7.38 10.82
N LEU A 142 22.44 -6.60 11.41
CA LEU A 142 22.36 -5.13 11.42
C LEU A 142 22.37 -4.54 10.00
N PHE A 143 23.30 -5.00 9.15
CA PHE A 143 23.43 -4.50 7.78
C PHE A 143 22.17 -4.78 6.94
N CYS A 144 21.72 -6.03 6.91
CA CYS A 144 20.51 -6.41 6.17
C CYS A 144 19.25 -5.75 6.73
N GLY A 145 19.14 -5.66 8.05
CA GLY A 145 18.03 -5.00 8.73
C GLY A 145 17.93 -3.52 8.39
N LEU A 146 19.06 -2.79 8.44
CA LEU A 146 19.12 -1.38 8.05
C LEU A 146 18.73 -1.18 6.58
N ALA A 147 19.26 -2.00 5.68
CA ALA A 147 18.91 -1.93 4.27
C ALA A 147 17.39 -2.11 4.06
N ALA A 148 16.80 -3.16 4.63
CA ALA A 148 15.36 -3.41 4.53
C ALA A 148 14.54 -2.26 5.13
N THR A 149 14.89 -1.77 6.32
CA THR A 149 14.17 -0.68 6.99
C THR A 149 14.24 0.64 6.20
N ILE A 150 15.41 1.04 5.70
CA ILE A 150 15.58 2.29 4.95
C ILE A 150 14.70 2.27 3.68
N PHE A 151 14.76 1.18 2.91
CA PHE A 151 13.95 1.05 1.70
C PHE A 151 12.44 1.02 2.00
N SER A 152 12.03 0.33 3.07
CA SER A 152 10.63 0.37 3.54
C SER A 152 10.16 1.78 3.87
N ILE A 153 10.98 2.57 4.58
CA ILE A 153 10.63 3.95 4.94
C ILE A 153 10.52 4.83 3.70
N ILE A 154 11.46 4.72 2.75
CA ILE A 154 11.43 5.50 1.50
C ILE A 154 10.13 5.23 0.73
N MET A 155 9.65 3.99 0.70
CA MET A 155 8.40 3.62 0.02
C MET A 155 7.17 4.33 0.58
N TYR A 156 7.17 4.70 1.87
CA TYR A 156 6.08 5.46 2.47
C TYR A 156 5.92 6.88 1.91
N GLY A 157 6.86 7.37 1.10
CA GLY A 157 6.67 8.61 0.34
C GLY A 157 5.43 8.58 -0.58
N SER A 158 5.09 7.41 -1.14
CA SER A 158 3.90 7.24 -1.99
C SER A 158 2.58 7.50 -1.24
N PRO A 159 2.25 6.76 -0.15
CA PRO A 159 1.02 7.03 0.61
C PRO A 159 0.99 8.45 1.20
N LEU A 160 2.13 9.01 1.59
CA LEU A 160 2.19 10.41 2.06
C LEU A 160 1.82 11.41 0.95
N SER A 161 2.25 11.17 -0.29
CA SER A 161 1.86 11.96 -1.46
C SER A 161 0.35 11.89 -1.72
N VAL A 162 -0.24 10.70 -1.61
CA VAL A 162 -1.70 10.52 -1.75
C VAL A 162 -2.45 11.27 -0.65
N MET A 163 -1.97 11.22 0.60
CA MET A 163 -2.57 11.98 1.70
C MET A 163 -2.52 13.49 1.44
N ARG A 164 -1.38 14.01 0.96
CA ARG A 164 -1.25 15.42 0.56
C ARG A 164 -2.23 15.78 -0.56
N MET A 165 -2.41 14.88 -1.53
CA MET A 165 -3.39 15.05 -2.60
C MET A 165 -4.81 15.16 -2.05
N VAL A 166 -5.23 14.26 -1.16
CA VAL A 166 -6.56 14.29 -0.51
C VAL A 166 -6.78 15.60 0.24
N ILE A 167 -5.78 16.10 0.98
CA ILE A 167 -5.88 17.36 1.71
C ILE A 167 -6.06 18.55 0.75
N LYS A 168 -5.33 18.55 -0.38
CA LYS A 168 -5.38 19.62 -1.39
C LYS A 168 -6.67 19.60 -2.21
N THR A 169 -7.11 18.42 -2.65
CA THR A 169 -8.29 18.24 -3.51
C THR A 169 -9.59 18.12 -2.72
N LYS A 170 -9.50 17.92 -1.41
CA LYS A 170 -10.65 17.68 -0.52
C LYS A 170 -11.48 16.46 -0.96
N SER A 171 -10.89 15.52 -1.71
CA SER A 171 -11.54 14.35 -2.28
C SER A 171 -10.76 13.07 -1.93
N VAL A 172 -11.49 12.02 -1.54
CA VAL A 172 -10.95 10.70 -1.16
C VAL A 172 -10.95 9.68 -2.31
N GLU A 173 -11.09 10.14 -3.55
CA GLU A 173 -11.22 9.29 -4.73
C GLU A 173 -10.01 8.35 -4.94
N PHE A 174 -8.81 8.84 -4.67
CA PHE A 174 -7.56 8.07 -4.78
C PHE A 174 -7.19 7.32 -3.50
N MET A 175 -8.06 7.33 -2.48
CA MET A 175 -7.82 6.69 -1.17
C MET A 175 -9.06 5.91 -0.73
N PRO A 176 -9.28 4.70 -1.28
CA PRO A 176 -10.43 3.88 -0.91
C PRO A 176 -10.31 3.37 0.54
N PHE A 177 -11.40 3.45 1.29
CA PHE A 177 -11.47 3.10 2.72
C PHE A 177 -10.88 1.73 3.05
N PHE A 178 -11.33 0.68 2.34
CA PHE A 178 -10.91 -0.69 2.62
C PHE A 178 -9.41 -0.88 2.42
N LEU A 179 -8.82 -0.20 1.43
CA LEU A 179 -7.37 -0.28 1.21
C LEU A 179 -6.61 0.34 2.37
N SER A 180 -7.01 1.54 2.83
CA SER A 180 -6.42 2.18 4.01
C SER A 180 -6.60 1.34 5.28
N LEU A 181 -7.77 0.72 5.46
CA LEU A 181 -8.05 -0.15 6.60
C LEU A 181 -7.16 -1.39 6.61
N PHE A 182 -7.02 -2.08 5.48
CA PHE A 182 -6.17 -3.25 5.39
C PHE A 182 -4.69 -2.91 5.52
N VAL A 183 -4.24 -1.75 4.99
CA VAL A 183 -2.88 -1.25 5.22
C VAL A 183 -2.63 -1.00 6.71
N PHE A 184 -3.57 -0.35 7.40
CA PHE A 184 -3.48 -0.11 8.83
C PHE A 184 -3.39 -1.43 9.61
N LEU A 185 -4.35 -2.35 9.43
CA LEU A 185 -4.39 -3.62 10.14
C LEU A 185 -3.16 -4.49 9.87
N CYS A 186 -2.69 -4.53 8.62
CA CYS A 186 -1.48 -5.24 8.23
C CYS A 186 -0.25 -4.61 8.92
N GLY A 187 -0.09 -3.29 8.82
CA GLY A 187 1.00 -2.56 9.47
C GLY A 187 1.02 -2.74 10.98
N THR A 188 -0.13 -2.64 11.65
CA THR A 188 -0.26 -2.87 13.09
C THR A 188 0.09 -4.31 13.46
N SER A 189 -0.34 -5.30 12.68
CA SER A 189 -0.02 -6.71 12.94
C SER A 189 1.49 -6.97 12.89
N TRP A 190 2.18 -6.42 11.88
CA TRP A 190 3.62 -6.53 11.76
C TRP A 190 4.38 -5.71 12.79
N PHE A 191 3.83 -4.56 13.18
CA PHE A 191 4.37 -3.75 14.27
C PHE A 191 4.37 -4.54 15.59
N ILE A 192 3.23 -5.15 15.95
CA ILE A 192 3.11 -6.00 17.13
C ILE A 192 4.05 -7.21 17.03
N PHE A 193 4.09 -7.89 15.88
CA PHE A 193 5.03 -8.99 15.66
C PHE A 193 6.48 -8.59 15.91
N GLY A 194 6.91 -7.43 15.38
CA GLY A 194 8.25 -6.90 15.61
C GLY A 194 8.51 -6.52 17.06
N LEU A 195 7.52 -5.98 17.78
CA LEU A 195 7.64 -5.66 19.21
C LEU A 195 7.79 -6.93 20.06
N LEU A 196 6.99 -7.97 19.80
CA LEU A 196 7.08 -9.25 20.50
C LEU A 196 8.45 -9.92 20.26
N GLY A 197 8.95 -9.86 19.02
CA GLY A 197 10.29 -10.34 18.67
C GLY A 197 11.43 -9.42 19.11
N LYS A 198 11.14 -8.26 19.71
CA LYS A 198 12.10 -7.19 20.06
C LYS A 198 13.02 -6.83 18.89
N ASP A 199 12.46 -6.80 17.69
CA ASP A 199 13.21 -6.64 16.44
C ASP A 199 12.97 -5.24 15.83
N PRO A 200 13.90 -4.29 16.01
CA PRO A 200 13.72 -2.91 15.53
C PRO A 200 13.58 -2.82 14.02
N PHE A 201 14.17 -3.74 13.27
CA PHE A 201 14.11 -3.71 11.81
C PHE A 201 12.74 -4.13 11.27
N VAL A 202 11.92 -4.76 12.12
CA VAL A 202 10.53 -5.09 11.80
C VAL A 202 9.58 -4.07 12.39
N TYR A 203 9.68 -3.73 13.67
CA TYR A 203 8.69 -2.83 14.26
C TYR A 203 8.85 -1.37 13.82
N ILE A 204 10.06 -0.86 13.56
CA ILE A 204 10.21 0.56 13.15
C ILE A 204 9.46 0.85 11.85
N PRO A 205 9.76 0.19 10.70
CA PRO A 205 9.08 0.51 9.45
C PRO A 205 7.58 0.22 9.54
N ASN A 206 7.17 -0.89 10.14
CA ASN A 206 5.75 -1.22 10.26
C ASN A 206 4.99 -0.27 11.21
N GLY A 207 5.66 0.30 12.21
CA GLY A 207 5.11 1.36 13.05
C GLY A 207 4.83 2.63 12.25
N PHE A 208 5.76 3.06 11.39
CA PHE A 208 5.52 4.15 10.43
C PHE A 208 4.34 3.83 9.49
N GLY A 209 4.31 2.62 8.93
CA GLY A 209 3.21 2.17 8.07
C GLY A 209 1.85 2.17 8.77
N SER A 210 1.80 1.68 10.01
CA SER A 210 0.61 1.70 10.86
C SER A 210 0.16 3.14 11.14
N GLY A 211 1.08 4.03 11.50
CA GLY A 211 0.79 5.44 11.73
C GLY A 211 0.20 6.12 10.48
N LEU A 212 0.81 5.90 9.32
CA LEU A 212 0.31 6.42 8.06
C LEU A 212 -1.06 5.84 7.69
N GLY A 213 -1.28 4.53 7.88
CA GLY A 213 -2.58 3.89 7.68
C GLY A 213 -3.67 4.49 8.57
N ALA A 214 -3.36 4.75 9.84
CA ALA A 214 -4.28 5.45 10.75
C ALA A 214 -4.60 6.87 10.25
N MET A 215 -3.59 7.63 9.83
CA MET A 215 -3.80 8.96 9.26
C MET A 215 -4.64 8.93 7.98
N GLN A 216 -4.46 7.92 7.11
CA GLN A 216 -5.29 7.71 5.92
C GLN A 216 -6.76 7.49 6.29
N LEU A 217 -7.04 6.68 7.32
CA LEU A 217 -8.40 6.45 7.82
C LEU A 217 -9.03 7.74 8.40
N ILE A 218 -8.25 8.53 9.15
CA ILE A 218 -8.70 9.81 9.69
C ILE A 218 -9.04 10.79 8.56
N LEU A 219 -8.14 10.96 7.59
CA LEU A 219 -8.37 11.83 6.44
C LEU A 219 -9.59 11.38 5.62
N TYR A 220 -9.76 10.07 5.46
CA TYR A 220 -10.95 9.52 4.80
C TYR A 220 -12.23 9.92 5.55
N ALA A 221 -12.27 9.79 6.88
CA ALA A 221 -13.45 10.14 7.68
C ALA A 221 -13.80 11.64 7.61
N ILE A 222 -12.78 12.52 7.57
CA ILE A 222 -12.97 13.97 7.46
C ILE A 222 -13.48 14.36 6.07
N TYR A 223 -12.79 13.93 5.01
CA TYR A 223 -13.07 14.42 3.64
C TYR A 223 -14.19 13.66 2.92
N ARG A 224 -14.55 12.44 3.34
CA ARG A 224 -15.76 11.75 2.83
C ARG A 224 -17.02 12.56 3.13
N LYS A 225 -17.12 13.15 4.32
CA LYS A 225 -18.30 13.90 4.77
C LYS A 225 -18.48 15.21 4.01
N ASN A 226 -17.38 15.87 3.63
CA ASN A 226 -17.44 17.14 2.88
C ASN A 226 -17.99 17.02 1.45
N LYS A 227 -18.02 15.82 0.84
CA LYS A 227 -18.74 15.60 -0.43
C LYS A 227 -20.26 15.70 -0.29
N GLY A 228 -20.80 15.61 0.93
CA GLY A 228 -22.23 15.76 1.21
C GLY A 228 -22.70 17.21 1.39
N GLU A 229 -21.78 18.17 1.52
CA GLU A 229 -22.08 19.60 1.70
C GLU A 229 -21.70 20.46 0.49
N ILE A 230 -21.83 19.92 -0.73
CA ILE A 230 -22.00 20.80 -1.87
C ILE A 230 -23.39 21.41 -1.72
N LYS A 231 -23.44 22.61 -1.12
CA LYS A 231 -24.58 23.50 -1.13
C LYS A 231 -25.17 23.47 -2.54
N LYS A 232 -26.37 22.89 -2.70
CA LYS A 232 -27.22 23.21 -3.84
C LYS A 232 -27.24 24.74 -3.93
N PRO A 233 -27.06 25.35 -5.11
CA PRO A 233 -27.36 26.76 -5.24
C PRO A 233 -28.83 26.90 -4.82
N THR A 234 -29.04 27.53 -3.67
CA THR A 234 -30.35 27.99 -3.22
C THR A 234 -30.85 28.90 -4.32
N GLY A 235 -31.76 28.38 -5.13
CA GLY A 235 -32.69 29.21 -5.86
C GLY A 235 -33.50 29.94 -4.82
N THR A 236 -33.18 31.22 -4.60
CA THR A 236 -34.08 32.15 -3.93
C THR A 236 -34.62 33.03 -5.04
N SER A 237 -35.88 32.76 -5.39
CA SER A 237 -36.70 33.71 -6.15
C SER A 237 -37.01 34.94 -5.29
N GLU A 238 -37.26 36.03 -6.01
CA GLU A 238 -37.96 37.27 -5.64
C GLU A 238 -37.14 38.45 -5.10
N GLY A 239 -37.10 39.48 -5.95
CA GLY A 239 -36.68 40.85 -5.71
C GLY A 239 -37.04 41.69 -6.93
N SER A 240 -38.18 42.38 -6.84
CA SER A 240 -38.86 43.20 -7.86
C SER A 240 -38.04 44.42 -8.36
N LEU A 241 -38.52 45.01 -9.47
CA LEU A 241 -38.35 46.38 -10.00
C LEU A 241 -37.32 46.61 -11.13
N GLU A 242 -37.80 46.66 -12.38
CA GLU A 242 -37.99 47.88 -13.20
C GLU A 242 -38.16 47.49 -14.67
N MET A 243 -39.37 47.68 -15.21
CA MET A 243 -39.66 47.54 -16.64
C MET A 243 -39.72 48.95 -17.23
N GLY A 244 -38.71 49.33 -18.00
CA GLY A 244 -38.70 50.56 -18.78
C GLY A 244 -37.88 50.36 -20.03
N LEU A 245 -38.53 50.11 -21.16
CA LEU A 245 -37.93 50.30 -22.48
C LEU A 245 -39.02 50.34 -23.58
N GLY A 246 -39.19 51.54 -24.13
CA GLY A 246 -39.04 51.77 -25.57
C GLY A 246 -40.09 51.18 -26.48
N ASN A 247 -41.13 51.96 -26.72
CA ASN A 247 -42.05 51.85 -27.84
C ASN A 247 -41.30 52.12 -29.16
N ASP A 248 -41.38 51.23 -30.15
CA ASP A 248 -41.31 51.60 -31.57
C ASP A 248 -42.11 50.62 -32.42
N LYS A 249 -43.19 51.14 -33.03
CA LYS A 249 -44.11 50.41 -33.90
C LYS A 249 -43.75 50.62 -35.37
N ALA A 250 -43.89 49.52 -36.10
CA ALA A 250 -43.82 49.38 -37.54
C ALA A 250 -44.69 50.38 -38.33
N HIS A 251 -44.13 50.87 -39.44
CA HIS A 251 -44.87 51.44 -40.56
C HIS A 251 -45.10 50.33 -41.60
N GLN A 252 -46.35 49.91 -41.80
CA GLN A 252 -46.79 49.20 -43.00
C GLN A 252 -47.56 50.16 -43.90
N GLY A 253 -47.18 50.19 -45.18
CA GLY A 253 -47.91 50.86 -46.25
C GLY A 253 -49.08 50.02 -46.78
N LYS A 254 -50.03 50.71 -47.41
CA LYS A 254 -51.20 50.22 -48.15
C LYS A 254 -51.34 51.14 -49.38
N PRO A 255 -52.11 50.78 -50.42
CA PRO A 255 -52.63 49.48 -50.83
C PRO A 255 -51.88 48.86 -52.02
#